data_AF-A0A524QQ43-F1
#
_entry.id   AF-A0A524QQ43-F1
#
_cell.length_a   1.000
_cell.length_b   1.000
_cell.length_c   1.000
_cell.angle_alpha   90.00
_cell.angle_beta   90.00
_cell.angle_gamma   90.00
#
_symmetry.space_group_name_H-M   'P 1'
#
loop_
_entity.id
_entity.type
_entity.pdbx_description
1 polymer ?
#
loop_
_entity_poly.entity_id
_entity_poly.type
_entity_poly.pdbx_seq_one_letter_code
_entity_poly.pdbx_strand_id
1 'polypeptide(L)'
;MAHRKRSLSLLRRYGPWALVAGASQGLGAAFAEALADLGFNLVLVARRREPLVELGDRLESSRGICVQCIVADLGDEDAPGLLEKETAGLDLGLVVYNAAFAPIGRFAERTIDQLTQVVDVNIRGPLNLVHRMLPRLTARSRGDRVPGLRRAGIILMSSLSGNQGSPRIAVYSASKAFNSILA
;
A
#
# COMPACT_ATOMS: atom_id res chain seq x y z
N MET A 1 25.34 12.61 6.59
CA MET A 1 24.51 13.84 6.71
C MET A 1 23.37 13.95 5.68
N ALA A 2 23.55 13.55 4.41
CA ALA A 2 22.51 13.68 3.38
C ALA A 2 21.24 12.83 3.63
N HIS A 3 21.39 11.60 4.12
CA HIS A 3 20.27 10.69 4.40
C HIS A 3 19.30 11.22 5.47
N ARG A 4 19.84 11.79 6.57
CA ARG A 4 19.05 12.43 7.63
C ARG A 4 18.29 13.67 7.15
N LYS A 5 18.90 14.51 6.32
CA LYS A 5 18.21 15.66 5.70
C LYS A 5 17.08 15.21 4.77
N ARG A 6 17.28 14.13 4.01
CA ARG A 6 16.26 13.55 3.12
C ARG A 6 15.07 12.98 3.89
N SER A 7 15.31 12.20 4.94
CA SER A 7 14.25 11.67 5.84
C SER A 7 13.40 12.81 6.43
N LEU A 8 14.04 13.83 7.02
CA LEU A 8 13.33 14.99 7.58
C LEU A 8 12.51 15.76 6.54
N SER A 9 12.96 15.79 5.28
CA SER A 9 12.21 16.43 4.20
C SER A 9 10.94 15.65 3.81
N LEU A 10 11.01 14.31 3.83
CA LEU A 10 9.89 13.44 3.50
C LEU A 10 8.85 13.43 4.62
N LEU A 11 9.29 13.34 5.89
CA LEU A 11 8.39 13.39 7.04
C LEU A 11 7.67 14.74 7.16
N ARG A 12 8.36 15.85 6.83
CA ARG A 12 7.69 17.17 6.73
C ARG A 12 6.63 17.19 5.63
N ARG A 13 6.93 16.58 4.48
CA ARG A 13 6.03 16.52 3.33
C ARG A 13 4.82 15.61 3.58
N TYR A 14 5.07 14.34 3.81
CA TYR A 14 4.05 13.29 3.88
C TYR A 14 3.53 13.01 5.28
N GLY A 15 4.09 13.65 6.31
CA GLY A 15 3.69 13.41 7.69
C GLY A 15 4.37 12.17 8.27
N PRO A 16 4.06 11.83 9.52
CA PRO A 16 4.75 10.78 10.25
C PRO A 16 4.27 9.37 9.91
N TRP A 17 3.04 9.19 9.40
CA TRP A 17 2.49 7.86 9.15
C TRP A 17 2.42 7.50 7.67
N ALA A 18 2.80 6.26 7.36
CA ALA A 18 2.61 5.61 6.07
C ALA A 18 1.87 4.28 6.22
N LEU A 19 1.03 3.93 5.23
CA LEU A 19 0.31 2.66 5.17
C LEU A 19 0.90 1.80 4.06
N VAL A 20 1.22 0.55 4.36
CA VAL A 20 1.70 -0.43 3.37
C VAL A 20 0.72 -1.60 3.31
N ALA A 21 -0.06 -1.66 2.23
CA ALA A 21 -1.00 -2.74 1.96
C ALA A 21 -0.30 -3.86 1.19
N GLY A 22 -0.34 -5.08 1.73
CA GLY A 22 0.48 -6.20 1.26
C GLY A 22 1.89 -6.21 1.84
N ALA A 23 2.05 -5.86 3.12
CA ALA A 23 3.35 -5.65 3.76
C ALA A 23 4.06 -6.93 4.23
N SER A 24 3.35 -8.04 4.44
CA SER A 24 3.90 -9.19 5.19
C SER A 24 5.21 -9.79 4.63
N GLN A 25 5.48 -9.69 3.33
CA GLN A 25 6.64 -10.32 2.67
C GLN A 25 7.04 -9.58 1.39
N GLY A 26 8.22 -9.93 0.85
CA GLY A 26 8.68 -9.50 -0.47
C GLY A 26 8.82 -7.99 -0.60
N LEU A 27 8.39 -7.44 -1.75
CA LEU A 27 8.43 -6.00 -2.03
C LEU A 27 7.68 -5.17 -1.00
N GLY A 28 6.56 -5.66 -0.46
CA GLY A 28 5.81 -4.94 0.56
C GLY A 28 6.59 -4.79 1.87
N ALA A 29 7.26 -5.86 2.30
CA ALA A 29 8.14 -5.81 3.47
C ALA A 29 9.33 -4.88 3.21
N ALA A 30 9.92 -4.91 2.01
CA ALA A 30 10.99 -3.99 1.62
C ALA A 30 10.53 -2.52 1.61
N PHE A 31 9.30 -2.24 1.18
CA PHE A 31 8.71 -0.89 1.30
C PHE A 31 8.54 -0.47 2.75
N ALA A 32 8.06 -1.36 3.62
CA ALA A 32 7.93 -1.11 5.05
C ALA A 32 9.30 -0.81 5.69
N GLU A 33 10.31 -1.63 5.41
CA GLU A 33 11.69 -1.42 5.89
C GLU A 33 12.26 -0.08 5.41
N ALA A 34 12.15 0.22 4.12
CA ALA A 34 12.66 1.48 3.57
C ALA A 34 11.95 2.72 4.14
N LEU A 35 10.65 2.63 4.43
CA LEU A 35 9.90 3.70 5.07
C LEU A 35 10.26 3.83 6.56
N ALA A 36 10.47 2.71 7.26
CA ALA A 36 10.95 2.71 8.64
C ALA A 36 12.36 3.33 8.77
N ASP A 37 13.27 3.02 7.83
CA ASP A 37 14.61 3.64 7.76
C ASP A 37 14.54 5.17 7.56
N LEU A 38 13.46 5.65 6.93
CA LEU A 38 13.18 7.08 6.76
C LEU A 38 12.47 7.71 7.98
N GLY A 39 12.13 6.92 8.99
CA GLY A 39 11.50 7.35 10.24
C GLY A 39 9.98 7.47 10.19
N PHE A 40 9.31 6.85 9.21
CA PHE A 40 7.85 6.77 9.21
C PHE A 40 7.38 5.77 10.27
N ASN A 41 6.34 6.14 11.01
CA ASN A 41 5.47 5.17 11.67
C ASN A 41 4.65 4.44 10.60
N LEU A 42 4.31 3.17 10.86
CA LEU A 42 3.75 2.31 9.81
C LEU A 42 2.42 1.69 10.20
N VAL A 43 1.47 1.74 9.28
CA VAL A 43 0.32 0.82 9.27
C VAL A 43 0.63 -0.30 8.30
N LEU A 44 0.82 -1.51 8.80
CA LEU A 44 1.11 -2.69 7.98
C LEU A 44 -0.16 -3.51 7.79
N VAL A 45 -0.53 -3.78 6.54
CA VAL A 45 -1.74 -4.56 6.23
C VAL A 45 -1.38 -5.81 5.44
N ALA A 46 -1.84 -6.97 5.91
CA ALA A 46 -1.77 -8.22 5.17
C ALA A 46 -2.73 -9.26 5.73
N ARG A 47 -2.92 -10.36 5.00
CA ARG A 47 -3.81 -11.47 5.40
C ARG A 47 -3.22 -12.42 6.43
N ARG A 48 -1.92 -12.65 6.35
CA ARG A 48 -1.21 -13.58 7.23
C ARG A 48 -0.73 -12.83 8.45
N ARG A 49 -1.24 -13.22 9.62
CA ARG A 49 -0.98 -12.54 10.89
C ARG A 49 0.47 -12.68 11.32
N GLU A 50 0.99 -13.89 11.36
CA GLU A 50 2.29 -14.22 11.94
C GLU A 50 3.44 -13.44 11.27
N PRO A 51 3.64 -13.51 9.94
CA PRO A 51 4.72 -12.74 9.30
C PRO A 51 4.50 -11.22 9.34
N LEU A 52 3.24 -10.77 9.47
CA LEU A 52 2.94 -9.34 9.57
C LEU A 52 3.35 -8.78 10.94
N VAL A 53 2.99 -9.48 12.01
CA VAL A 53 3.32 -9.11 13.38
C VAL A 53 4.83 -9.22 13.62
N GLU A 54 5.47 -10.29 13.16
CA GLU A 54 6.93 -10.46 13.26
C GLU A 54 7.69 -9.30 12.56
N LEU A 55 7.22 -8.89 11.37
CA LEU A 55 7.76 -7.71 10.69
C LEU A 55 7.55 -6.44 11.51
N GLY A 56 6.35 -6.24 12.06
CA GLY A 56 6.02 -5.07 12.88
C GLY A 56 6.91 -4.95 14.11
N ASP A 57 6.97 -6.01 14.93
CA ASP A 57 7.76 -6.05 16.17
C ASP A 57 9.24 -5.79 15.91
N ARG A 58 9.78 -6.37 14.82
CA ARG A 58 11.16 -6.15 14.39
C ARG A 58 11.41 -4.69 14.00
N LEU A 59 10.49 -4.06 13.27
CA LEU A 59 10.63 -2.67 12.83
C LEU A 59 10.51 -1.70 14.02
N GLU A 60 9.57 -1.90 14.94
CA GLU A 60 9.47 -1.09 16.16
C GLU A 60 10.76 -1.20 16.99
N SER A 61 11.20 -2.42 17.27
CA SER A 61 12.37 -2.67 18.12
C SER A 61 13.67 -2.12 17.51
N SER A 62 13.85 -2.27 16.19
CA SER A 62 15.12 -1.93 15.54
C SER A 62 15.19 -0.48 15.00
N ARG A 63 14.06 0.23 14.91
CA ARG A 63 14.01 1.60 14.36
C ARG A 63 13.41 2.63 15.31
N GLY A 64 12.76 2.21 16.40
CA GLY A 64 12.14 3.12 17.37
C GLY A 64 10.96 3.90 16.80
N ILE A 65 10.25 3.31 15.83
CA ILE A 65 9.01 3.84 15.25
C ILE A 65 7.80 3.16 15.90
N CYS A 66 6.60 3.70 15.70
CA CYS A 66 5.36 3.00 16.02
C CYS A 66 4.88 2.18 14.81
N VAL A 67 4.37 0.98 15.05
CA VAL A 67 3.76 0.12 14.03
C VAL A 67 2.37 -0.36 14.47
N GLN A 68 1.39 -0.22 13.58
CA GLN A 68 0.07 -0.79 13.73
C GLN A 68 -0.13 -1.89 12.68
N CYS A 69 -0.29 -3.14 13.12
CA CYS A 69 -0.57 -4.27 12.24
C CYS A 69 -2.08 -4.49 12.10
N ILE A 70 -2.59 -4.49 10.87
CA ILE A 70 -3.99 -4.78 10.54
C ILE A 70 -4.05 -6.06 9.71
N VAL A 71 -4.69 -7.09 10.26
CA VAL A 71 -4.92 -8.36 9.56
C VAL A 71 -6.21 -8.27 8.77
N ALA A 72 -6.11 -8.23 7.44
CA ALA A 72 -7.27 -8.10 6.54
C ALA A 72 -6.98 -8.72 5.16
N ASP A 73 -8.01 -9.30 4.52
CA ASP A 73 -7.99 -9.61 3.09
C ASP A 73 -8.35 -8.38 2.27
N LEU A 74 -7.40 -7.91 1.47
CA LEU A 74 -7.55 -6.72 0.64
C LEU A 74 -8.43 -6.97 -0.59
N GLY A 75 -8.84 -8.23 -0.84
CA GLY A 75 -9.90 -8.58 -1.79
C GLY A 75 -11.30 -8.46 -1.19
N ASP A 76 -11.44 -8.35 0.14
CA ASP A 76 -12.75 -8.21 0.77
C ASP A 76 -13.32 -6.81 0.54
N GLU A 77 -14.64 -6.74 0.33
CA GLU A 77 -15.36 -5.49 0.05
C GLU A 77 -15.24 -4.47 1.19
N ASP A 78 -15.22 -4.94 2.45
CA ASP A 78 -15.16 -4.10 3.64
C ASP A 78 -13.75 -3.67 4.03
N ALA A 79 -12.70 -4.27 3.45
CA ALA A 79 -11.32 -3.99 3.86
C ALA A 79 -10.94 -2.50 3.74
N PRO A 80 -11.30 -1.78 2.67
CA PRO A 80 -11.06 -0.34 2.59
C PRO A 80 -11.75 0.48 3.69
N GLY A 81 -12.96 0.09 4.10
CA GLY A 81 -13.70 0.76 5.18
C GLY A 81 -13.09 0.49 6.56
N LEU A 82 -12.63 -0.75 6.79
CA LEU A 82 -11.84 -1.09 7.97
C LEU A 82 -10.57 -0.24 8.04
N LEU A 83 -9.81 -0.15 6.95
CA LEU A 83 -8.58 0.64 6.92
C LEU A 83 -8.83 2.13 7.14
N GLU A 84 -9.91 2.68 6.57
CA GLU A 84 -10.33 4.05 6.79
C GLU A 84 -10.58 4.33 8.27
N LYS A 85 -11.35 3.46 8.92
CA LYS A 85 -11.68 3.55 10.35
C LYS A 85 -10.44 3.42 11.23
N GLU A 86 -9.66 2.36 11.07
CA GLU A 86 -8.50 2.03 11.92
C GLU A 86 -7.37 3.05 11.81
N THR A 87 -7.37 3.88 10.76
CA THR A 87 -6.36 4.93 10.54
C THR A 87 -6.89 6.34 10.71
N ALA A 88 -8.15 6.53 11.14
CA ALA A 88 -8.78 7.84 11.23
C ALA A 88 -8.07 8.80 12.20
N GLY A 89 -7.42 8.28 13.25
CA GLY A 89 -6.66 9.07 14.23
C GLY A 89 -5.22 9.38 13.84
N LEU A 90 -4.75 8.91 12.69
CA LEU A 90 -3.34 9.01 12.28
C LEU A 90 -3.14 10.16 11.29
N ASP A 91 -2.03 10.91 11.42
CA ASP A 91 -1.55 11.84 10.38
C ASP A 91 -0.92 11.04 9.22
N LEU A 92 -1.77 10.28 8.52
CA LEU A 92 -1.41 9.45 7.37
C LEU A 92 -1.31 10.32 6.12
N GLY A 93 -0.12 10.37 5.51
CA GLY A 93 0.05 11.08 4.24
C GLY A 93 0.77 10.30 3.16
N LEU A 94 1.13 9.03 3.39
CA LEU A 94 1.61 8.14 2.35
C LEU A 94 0.88 6.80 2.39
N VAL A 95 0.37 6.37 1.24
CA VAL A 95 -0.29 5.07 1.07
C VAL A 95 0.42 4.29 -0.02
N VAL A 96 0.85 3.07 0.30
CA VAL A 96 1.47 2.13 -0.64
C VAL A 96 0.54 0.94 -0.80
N TYR A 97 -0.01 0.74 -2.00
CA TYR A 97 -0.75 -0.45 -2.35
C TYR A 97 0.14 -1.42 -3.13
N ASN A 98 0.74 -2.36 -2.40
CA ASN A 98 1.63 -3.39 -2.97
C ASN A 98 0.92 -4.74 -3.19
N ALA A 99 -0.13 -5.02 -2.42
CA ALA A 99 -0.82 -6.31 -2.47
C ALA A 99 -1.18 -6.72 -3.90
N ALA A 100 -0.90 -7.98 -4.21
CA ALA A 100 -1.22 -8.55 -5.50
C ALA A 100 -1.48 -10.05 -5.38
N PHE A 101 -2.41 -10.55 -6.18
CA PHE A 101 -2.61 -11.96 -6.45
C PHE A 101 -2.34 -12.23 -7.94
N ALA A 102 -1.62 -13.33 -8.21
CA ALA A 102 -1.09 -13.65 -9.55
C ALA A 102 -0.99 -15.17 -9.77
N PRO A 103 -2.12 -15.88 -9.94
CA PRO A 103 -2.08 -17.31 -10.24
C PRO A 103 -1.41 -17.55 -11.60
N ILE A 104 -0.36 -18.37 -11.63
CA ILE A 104 0.44 -18.63 -12.84
C ILE A 104 -0.08 -19.87 -13.58
N GLY A 105 -0.61 -19.70 -14.79
CA GLY A 105 -1.01 -20.80 -15.69
C GLY A 105 -1.84 -20.30 -16.87
N ARG A 106 -2.13 -21.16 -17.84
CA ARG A 106 -2.90 -20.71 -19.01
C ARG A 106 -4.28 -20.22 -18.57
N PHE A 107 -4.80 -19.19 -19.24
CA PHE A 107 -6.08 -18.58 -18.88
C PHE A 107 -7.21 -19.62 -18.79
N ALA A 108 -7.31 -20.51 -19.78
CA ALA A 108 -8.29 -21.58 -19.83
C ALA A 108 -8.13 -22.67 -18.75
N GLU A 109 -6.97 -22.71 -18.06
CA GLU A 109 -6.67 -23.66 -16.99
C GLU A 109 -6.86 -23.03 -15.60
N ARG A 110 -7.31 -21.78 -15.51
CA ARG A 110 -7.63 -21.09 -14.24
C ARG A 110 -9.14 -21.14 -14.01
N THR A 111 -9.49 -21.32 -12.75
CA THR A 111 -10.90 -21.21 -12.34
C THR A 111 -11.35 -19.76 -12.40
N ILE A 112 -12.64 -19.53 -12.62
CA ILE A 112 -13.20 -18.18 -12.59
C ILE A 112 -12.95 -17.52 -11.22
N ASP A 113 -13.03 -18.28 -10.12
CA ASP A 113 -12.79 -17.78 -8.76
C ASP A 113 -11.37 -17.23 -8.61
N GLN A 114 -10.35 -17.95 -9.10
CA GLN A 114 -8.97 -17.46 -9.09
C GLN A 114 -8.80 -16.18 -9.91
N LEU A 115 -9.46 -16.10 -11.07
CA LEU A 115 -9.37 -14.93 -11.95
C LEU A 115 -10.08 -13.72 -11.33
N THR A 116 -11.26 -13.92 -10.74
CA THR A 116 -12.02 -12.88 -10.03
C THR A 116 -11.27 -12.41 -8.79
N GLN A 117 -10.60 -13.31 -8.05
CA GLN A 117 -9.75 -12.92 -6.92
C GLN A 117 -8.60 -11.98 -7.35
N VAL A 118 -8.06 -12.12 -8.56
CA VAL A 118 -7.09 -11.16 -9.10
C VAL A 118 -7.73 -9.79 -9.28
N VAL A 119 -8.97 -9.73 -9.79
CA VAL A 119 -9.72 -8.48 -9.95
C VAL A 119 -10.00 -7.84 -8.58
N ASP A 120 -10.43 -8.63 -7.61
CA ASP A 120 -10.75 -8.14 -6.27
C ASP A 120 -9.51 -7.53 -5.60
N VAL A 121 -8.39 -8.26 -5.56
CA VAL A 121 -7.18 -7.80 -4.87
C VAL A 121 -6.44 -6.71 -5.65
N ASN A 122 -6.33 -6.83 -6.98
CA ASN A 122 -5.43 -5.98 -7.77
C ASN A 122 -6.12 -4.79 -8.43
N ILE A 123 -7.46 -4.79 -8.55
CA ILE A 123 -8.24 -3.73 -9.21
C ILE A 123 -9.20 -3.08 -8.22
N ARG A 124 -10.16 -3.85 -7.66
CA ARG A 124 -11.17 -3.30 -6.72
C ARG A 124 -10.51 -2.80 -5.45
N GLY A 125 -9.58 -3.55 -4.87
CA GLY A 125 -8.83 -3.19 -3.67
C GLY A 125 -8.17 -1.80 -3.77
N PRO A 126 -7.24 -1.56 -4.72
CA PRO A 126 -6.61 -0.24 -4.86
C PRO A 126 -7.61 0.85 -5.26
N LEU A 127 -8.57 0.57 -6.15
CA LEU A 127 -9.61 1.53 -6.52
C LEU A 127 -10.38 2.04 -5.30
N ASN A 128 -10.91 1.11 -4.50
CA ASN A 128 -11.74 1.42 -3.34
C ASN A 128 -10.92 2.08 -2.22
N LEU A 129 -9.69 1.61 -1.98
CA LEU A 129 -8.80 2.22 -0.99
C LEU A 129 -8.48 3.66 -1.38
N VAL A 130 -8.08 3.90 -2.64
CA VAL A 130 -7.79 5.24 -3.12
C VAL A 130 -9.02 6.13 -3.00
N HIS A 131 -10.18 5.69 -3.49
CA HIS A 131 -11.41 6.46 -3.45
C HIS A 131 -11.79 6.89 -2.02
N ARG A 132 -11.70 5.99 -1.04
CA ARG A 132 -12.01 6.29 0.37
C ARG A 132 -10.97 7.17 1.04
N MET A 133 -9.68 6.97 0.76
CA MET A 133 -8.61 7.72 1.40
C MET A 133 -8.40 9.10 0.78
N LEU A 134 -8.78 9.30 -0.49
CA LEU A 134 -8.49 10.50 -1.25
C LEU A 134 -9.07 11.78 -0.64
N PRO A 135 -10.32 11.83 -0.12
CA PRO A 135 -10.87 13.04 0.51
C PRO A 135 -9.98 13.54 1.66
N ARG A 136 -9.59 12.68 2.59
CA ARG A 136 -8.74 13.08 3.73
C ARG A 136 -7.31 13.41 3.31
N LEU A 137 -6.73 12.67 2.36
CA LEU A 137 -5.38 12.95 1.83
C LEU A 137 -5.34 14.30 1.09
N THR A 138 -6.43 14.64 0.40
CA THR A 138 -6.61 15.94 -0.27
C THR A 138 -6.81 17.06 0.74
N ALA A 139 -7.68 16.87 1.74
CA ALA A 139 -7.89 17.84 2.81
C ALA A 139 -6.58 18.16 3.55
N ARG A 140 -5.79 17.11 3.87
CA ARG A 140 -4.45 17.24 4.46
C ARG A 140 -3.52 18.09 3.58
N SER A 141 -3.58 17.93 2.27
CA SER A 141 -2.73 18.66 1.32
C SER A 141 -3.15 20.12 1.10
N ARG A 142 -4.42 20.46 1.40
CA ARG A 142 -4.98 21.82 1.28
C ARG A 142 -4.94 22.62 2.59
N GLY A 143 -4.91 21.94 3.74
CA GLY A 143 -5.02 22.55 5.06
C GLY A 143 -3.81 23.38 5.51
N ASP A 144 -2.69 23.33 4.79
CA ASP A 144 -1.51 24.14 5.13
C ASP A 144 -1.65 25.57 4.64
N ARG A 145 -1.69 26.52 5.58
CA ARG A 145 -1.65 27.97 5.34
C ARG A 145 -0.30 28.43 4.75
N VAL A 146 0.70 27.56 4.75
CA VAL A 146 2.01 27.76 4.11
C VAL A 146 2.07 26.86 2.86
N PRO A 147 1.98 27.43 1.65
CA PRO A 147 2.06 26.65 0.41
C PRO A 147 3.32 25.76 0.37
N GLY A 148 3.12 24.45 0.21
CA GLY A 148 4.19 23.51 -0.15
C GLY A 148 4.77 22.65 0.97
N LEU A 149 4.32 22.77 2.23
CA LEU A 149 4.93 22.02 3.34
C LEU A 149 4.31 20.62 3.56
N ARG A 150 2.98 20.46 3.57
CA ARG A 150 2.31 19.15 3.70
C ARG A 150 1.60 18.71 2.41
N ARG A 151 1.94 17.51 1.93
CA ARG A 151 1.34 16.83 0.77
C ARG A 151 1.01 15.38 1.09
N ALA A 152 0.04 14.81 0.43
CA ALA A 152 -0.19 13.36 0.44
C ALA A 152 0.39 12.69 -0.81
N GLY A 153 0.65 11.38 -0.72
CA GLY A 153 1.08 10.55 -1.84
C GLY A 153 0.43 9.18 -1.81
N ILE A 154 0.20 8.63 -2.99
CA ILE A 154 -0.28 7.26 -3.19
C ILE A 154 0.70 6.58 -4.15
N ILE A 155 1.12 5.37 -3.82
CA ILE A 155 1.97 4.52 -4.64
C ILE A 155 1.17 3.25 -4.94
N LEU A 156 0.87 3.03 -6.22
CA LEU A 156 0.21 1.81 -6.68
C LEU A 156 1.22 0.90 -7.37
N MET A 157 1.33 -0.34 -6.93
CA MET A 157 2.30 -1.27 -7.50
C MET A 157 1.79 -1.82 -8.84
N SER A 158 2.52 -1.48 -9.92
CA SER A 158 2.30 -2.00 -11.26
C SER A 158 3.26 -3.17 -11.59
N SER A 159 3.46 -3.47 -12.87
CA SER A 159 4.43 -4.43 -13.40
C SER A 159 4.72 -4.13 -14.86
N LEU A 160 5.92 -4.49 -15.34
CA LEU A 160 6.24 -4.46 -16.78
C LEU A 160 5.23 -5.29 -17.61
N SER A 161 4.69 -6.36 -17.04
CA SER A 161 3.68 -7.17 -17.72
C SER A 161 2.38 -6.39 -17.98
N GLY A 162 2.12 -5.29 -17.25
CA GLY A 162 1.00 -4.39 -17.52
C GLY A 162 1.15 -3.61 -18.83
N ASN A 163 2.38 -3.41 -19.32
CA ASN A 163 2.63 -2.65 -20.55
C ASN A 163 2.54 -3.52 -21.81
N GLN A 164 2.99 -4.78 -21.71
CA GLN A 164 3.15 -5.68 -22.87
C GLN A 164 2.28 -6.93 -22.81
N GLY A 165 1.59 -7.18 -21.69
CA GLY A 165 0.98 -8.47 -21.41
C GLY A 165 2.02 -9.55 -21.13
N SER A 166 1.58 -10.67 -20.56
CA SER A 166 2.43 -11.85 -20.42
C SER A 166 1.59 -13.13 -20.42
N PRO A 167 1.95 -14.14 -21.23
CA PRO A 167 1.31 -15.43 -21.19
C PRO A 167 1.35 -16.01 -19.78
N ARG A 168 0.30 -16.76 -19.42
CA ARG A 168 0.12 -17.41 -18.11
C ARG A 168 -0.17 -16.50 -16.91
N ILE A 169 -0.17 -15.19 -17.07
CA ILE A 169 -0.54 -14.22 -16.03
C ILE A 169 -1.40 -13.11 -16.65
N ALA A 170 -2.35 -13.49 -17.52
CA ALA A 170 -3.12 -12.55 -18.35
C ALA A 170 -3.92 -11.55 -17.51
N VAL A 171 -4.74 -12.01 -16.56
CA VAL A 171 -5.56 -11.13 -15.70
C VAL A 171 -4.70 -10.30 -14.76
N TYR A 172 -3.60 -10.87 -14.24
CA TYR A 172 -2.63 -10.09 -13.46
C TYR A 172 -2.04 -8.95 -14.30
N SER A 173 -1.60 -9.23 -15.52
CA SER A 173 -1.04 -8.22 -16.43
C SER A 173 -2.06 -7.12 -16.71
N ALA A 174 -3.30 -7.47 -17.03
CA ALA A 174 -4.39 -6.51 -17.20
C ALA A 174 -4.61 -5.66 -15.93
N SER A 175 -4.60 -6.26 -14.74
CA SER A 175 -4.74 -5.53 -13.47
C SER A 175 -3.59 -4.55 -13.21
N LYS A 176 -2.38 -4.84 -13.70
CA LYS A 176 -1.24 -3.93 -13.55
C LYS A 176 -1.30 -2.77 -14.53
N ALA A 177 -1.82 -3.00 -15.75
CA ALA A 177 -2.16 -1.91 -16.67
C ALA A 177 -3.16 -0.92 -16.04
N PHE A 178 -4.18 -1.44 -15.36
CA PHE A 178 -5.15 -0.62 -14.62
C PHE A 178 -4.46 0.27 -13.57
N ASN A 179 -3.58 -0.30 -12.73
CA ASN A 179 -2.85 0.49 -11.73
C ASN A 179 -1.95 1.57 -12.33
N SER A 180 -1.38 1.35 -13.52
CA SER A 180 -0.58 2.36 -14.23
C SER A 180 -1.39 3.54 -14.75
N ILE A 181 -2.72 3.40 -14.89
CA ILE A 181 -3.62 4.46 -15.40
C ILE A 181 -4.35 5.16 -14.25
N LEU A 182 -4.67 4.43 -13.17
CA LEU A 182 -5.43 4.97 -12.04
C LEU A 182 -4.72 6.13 -11.31
N ALA A 183 -3.39 6.19 -11.34
CA ALA A 183 -2.58 7.17 -10.61
C ALA A 183 -1.49 7.82 -11.47
#